data_AF-A0A8J7Q5X4-F1
#
_entry.id   AF-A0A8J7Q5X4-F1
#
_cell.length_a   1.000
_cell.length_b   1.000
_cell.length_c   1.000
_cell.angle_alpha   90.00
_cell.angle_beta   90.00
_cell.angle_gamma   90.00
#
_symmetry.space_group_name_H-M   'P 1'
#
loop_
_entity.id
_entity.type
_entity.pdbx_description
1 polymer ?
#
loop_
_entity_poly.entity_id
_entity_poly.type
_entity_poly.pdbx_seq_one_letter_code
_entity_poly.pdbx_strand_id
1 'polypeptide(L)'
;MTATAVPRPPLGLPPGSIRGLLAIQITAIFWVFLLSPEDVRIPLNLYFLLSLVMVFFVAHGKSIARRDEATPSPLWLPGGTLRFLILAGTAAVIAYVAVKYPDRLDRLTPRQDDLADWKYYLGAVSIGFVLGYGTRILPFRHAWAFQAFQAWIAIIAMAILFLHVIFEVIINFSLEVPIKPVAWYSAVTGITAFYYGSRS
;
A
#
# COMPACT_ATOMS: atom_id res chain seq x y z
N MET A 1 42.47 -3.02 -0.55
CA MET A 1 41.24 -2.21 -0.50
C MET A 1 40.11 -3.03 -1.09
N THR A 2 39.36 -3.75 -0.26
CA THR A 2 38.17 -4.49 -0.67
C THR A 2 37.06 -3.48 -0.91
N ALA A 3 36.68 -3.25 -2.16
CA ALA A 3 35.51 -2.46 -2.50
C ALA A 3 34.30 -3.09 -1.78
N THR A 4 33.78 -2.42 -0.76
CA THR A 4 32.53 -2.80 -0.11
C THR A 4 31.45 -2.75 -1.17
N ALA A 5 31.04 -3.91 -1.68
CA ALA A 5 30.00 -4.00 -2.69
C ALA A 5 28.74 -3.35 -2.12
N VAL A 6 28.45 -2.13 -2.59
CA VAL A 6 27.24 -1.39 -2.22
C VAL A 6 26.07 -2.31 -2.56
N PRO A 7 25.23 -2.70 -1.56
CA PRO A 7 24.10 -3.59 -1.83
C PRO A 7 23.24 -3.00 -2.93
N ARG A 8 23.13 -3.71 -4.07
CA ARG A 8 22.30 -3.25 -5.18
C ARG A 8 20.86 -3.18 -4.69
N PRO A 9 20.21 -2.01 -4.77
CA PRO A 9 18.81 -1.89 -4.37
C PRO A 9 17.93 -2.83 -5.20
N PRO A 10 16.82 -3.33 -4.63
CA PRO A 10 15.87 -4.13 -5.41
C PRO A 10 15.41 -3.34 -6.63
N LEU A 11 15.51 -3.96 -7.82
CA LEU A 11 15.16 -3.36 -9.11
C LEU A 11 15.98 -2.13 -9.52
N GLY A 12 17.13 -1.87 -8.86
CA GLY A 12 17.94 -0.68 -9.12
C GLY A 12 17.31 0.63 -8.65
N LEU A 13 16.20 0.57 -7.91
CA LEU A 13 15.49 1.76 -7.43
C LEU A 13 15.97 2.19 -6.04
N PRO A 14 16.00 3.50 -5.71
CA PRO A 14 16.41 3.98 -4.41
C PRO A 14 15.66 3.29 -3.25
N PRO A 15 16.29 3.12 -2.08
CA PRO A 15 15.65 2.53 -0.92
C PRO A 15 14.29 3.19 -0.61
N GLY A 16 13.25 2.37 -0.44
CA GLY A 16 11.90 2.84 -0.15
C GLY A 16 11.04 3.18 -1.37
N SER A 17 11.58 3.16 -2.60
CA SER A 17 10.80 3.43 -3.82
C SER A 17 9.61 2.49 -3.99
N ILE A 18 9.81 1.19 -3.74
CA ILE A 18 8.73 0.19 -3.86
C ILE A 18 7.63 0.45 -2.84
N ARG A 19 7.98 0.71 -1.56
CA ARG A 19 6.97 1.09 -0.54
C ARG A 19 6.20 2.31 -0.99
N GLY A 20 6.90 3.29 -1.54
CA GLY A 20 6.26 4.48 -2.06
C GLY A 20 5.31 4.22 -3.23
N LEU A 21 5.70 3.34 -4.14
CA LEU A 21 4.86 2.90 -5.26
C LEU A 21 3.61 2.16 -4.76
N LEU A 22 3.75 1.24 -3.79
CA LEU A 22 2.62 0.55 -3.18
C LEU A 22 1.69 1.52 -2.46
N ALA A 23 2.25 2.50 -1.74
CA ALA A 23 1.48 3.55 -1.07
C ALA A 23 0.65 4.37 -2.07
N ILE A 24 1.25 4.80 -3.19
CA ILE A 24 0.53 5.50 -4.27
C ILE A 24 -0.60 4.64 -4.80
N GLN A 25 -0.36 3.35 -5.09
CA GLN A 25 -1.39 2.45 -5.61
C GLN A 25 -2.55 2.32 -4.61
N ILE A 26 -2.27 2.06 -3.33
CA ILE A 26 -3.29 1.95 -2.28
C ILE A 26 -4.12 3.24 -2.20
N THR A 27 -3.46 4.40 -2.16
CA THR A 27 -4.16 5.69 -2.05
C THR A 27 -4.95 6.04 -3.31
N ALA A 28 -4.40 5.75 -4.50
CA ALA A 28 -5.08 6.00 -5.76
C ALA A 28 -6.34 5.14 -5.89
N ILE A 29 -6.26 3.85 -5.53
CA ILE A 29 -7.42 2.95 -5.49
C ILE A 29 -8.49 3.51 -4.55
N PHE A 30 -8.09 3.95 -3.35
CA PHE A 30 -9.01 4.53 -2.39
C PHE A 30 -9.68 5.80 -2.93
N TRP A 31 -8.92 6.69 -3.58
CA TRP A 31 -9.48 7.90 -4.21
C TRP A 31 -10.46 7.57 -5.34
N VAL A 32 -10.18 6.54 -6.15
CA VAL A 32 -11.09 6.09 -7.22
C VAL A 32 -12.44 5.66 -6.64
N PHE A 33 -12.47 4.84 -5.59
CA PHE A 33 -13.74 4.45 -4.96
C PHE A 33 -14.48 5.65 -4.33
N LEU A 34 -13.75 6.57 -3.71
CA LEU A 34 -14.35 7.74 -3.07
C LEU A 34 -14.94 8.72 -4.10
N LEU A 35 -14.30 8.86 -5.26
CA LEU A 35 -14.74 9.71 -6.36
C LEU A 35 -15.76 9.04 -7.29
N SER A 36 -15.90 7.72 -7.23
CA SER A 36 -16.84 6.97 -8.07
C SER A 36 -18.27 7.49 -7.90
N PRO A 37 -19.00 7.77 -9.01
CA PRO A 37 -20.37 8.26 -8.96
C PRO A 37 -21.36 7.21 -8.48
N GLU A 38 -21.08 5.94 -8.71
CA GLU A 38 -21.92 4.82 -8.28
C GLU A 38 -21.78 4.57 -6.76
N ASP A 39 -22.78 3.95 -6.13
CA ASP A 39 -22.69 3.52 -4.71
C ASP A 39 -21.81 2.28 -4.56
N VAL A 40 -20.56 2.40 -5.00
CA VAL A 40 -19.55 1.35 -4.90
C VAL A 40 -19.00 1.33 -3.48
N ARG A 41 -19.07 0.17 -2.86
CA ARG A 41 -18.53 -0.05 -1.51
C ARG A 41 -17.00 -0.10 -1.59
N ILE A 42 -16.33 0.58 -0.66
CA ILE A 42 -14.88 0.47 -0.53
C ILE A 42 -14.55 -0.88 0.11
N PRO A 43 -13.77 -1.75 -0.55
CA PRO A 43 -13.36 -3.03 0.04
C PRO A 43 -12.64 -2.86 1.39
N LEU A 44 -13.02 -3.68 2.38
CA LEU A 44 -12.53 -3.54 3.76
C LEU A 44 -11.00 -3.64 3.86
N ASN A 45 -10.35 -4.44 3.01
CA ASN A 45 -8.90 -4.57 2.95
C ASN A 45 -8.18 -3.23 2.71
N LEU A 46 -8.78 -2.31 1.95
CA LEU A 46 -8.17 -1.01 1.67
C LEU A 46 -8.04 -0.14 2.92
N TYR A 47 -8.99 -0.22 3.87
CA TYR A 47 -8.87 0.50 5.14
C TYR A 47 -7.68 0.01 5.97
N PHE A 48 -7.46 -1.30 6.00
CA PHE A 48 -6.30 -1.92 6.67
C PHE A 48 -4.98 -1.56 5.98
N LEU A 49 -4.95 -1.62 4.64
CA LEU A 49 -3.78 -1.22 3.85
C LEU A 49 -3.46 0.28 3.99
N LEU A 50 -4.49 1.13 3.97
CA LEU A 50 -4.33 2.58 4.17
C LEU A 50 -3.81 2.87 5.57
N SER A 51 -4.32 2.19 6.59
CA SER A 51 -3.82 2.29 7.97
C SER A 51 -2.35 1.90 8.06
N LEU A 52 -1.94 0.80 7.41
CA LEU A 52 -0.55 0.38 7.33
C LEU A 52 0.34 1.44 6.67
N VAL A 53 -0.12 2.02 5.55
CA VAL A 53 0.58 3.11 4.84
C VAL A 53 0.72 4.35 5.74
N MET A 54 -0.34 4.74 6.45
CA MET A 54 -0.32 5.89 7.35
C MET A 54 0.64 5.69 8.51
N VAL A 55 0.58 4.53 9.19
CA VAL A 55 1.51 4.16 10.26
C VAL A 55 2.95 4.19 9.75
N PHE A 56 3.21 3.68 8.55
CA PHE A 56 4.53 3.71 7.94
C PHE A 56 5.07 5.14 7.79
N PHE A 57 4.28 6.06 7.22
CA PHE A 57 4.69 7.45 7.04
C PHE A 57 4.87 8.21 8.35
N VAL A 58 4.04 7.93 9.36
CA VAL A 58 4.18 8.52 10.70
C VAL A 58 5.45 8.01 11.38
N ALA A 59 5.70 6.70 11.35
CA ALA A 59 6.85 6.08 12.00
C ALA A 59 8.19 6.49 11.36
N HIS A 60 8.23 6.68 10.03
CA HIS A 60 9.48 6.97 9.30
C HIS A 60 9.72 8.46 9.03
N GLY A 61 8.83 9.35 9.51
CA GLY A 61 8.94 10.79 9.29
C GLY A 61 10.19 11.46 9.87
N LYS A 62 10.82 10.88 10.90
CA LYS A 62 12.02 11.42 11.55
C LYS A 62 13.35 10.91 10.97
N SER A 63 13.35 9.78 10.25
CA SER A 63 14.57 9.16 9.72
C SER A 63 15.12 9.87 8.47
N ILE A 64 14.34 10.75 7.83
CA ILE A 64 14.74 11.45 6.59
C ILE A 64 15.40 12.80 6.89
N ALA A 65 15.18 13.37 8.09
CA ALA A 65 15.74 14.67 8.48
C ALA A 65 17.23 14.63 8.87
N ARG A 66 17.79 13.43 9.12
CA ARG A 66 19.24 13.22 9.30
C ARG A 66 19.84 12.71 8.00
N ARG A 67 20.12 13.59 7.04
CA ARG A 67 20.87 13.25 5.84
C ARG A 67 22.13 14.10 5.75
N ASP A 68 23.13 13.73 6.56
CA ASP A 68 24.53 14.05 6.27
C ASP A 68 25.09 13.12 5.17
N GLU A 69 24.35 12.09 4.75
CA GLU A 69 24.70 11.21 3.64
C GLU A 69 23.74 11.38 2.46
N ALA A 70 24.31 11.65 1.27
CA ALA A 70 23.63 11.85 -0.01
C ALA A 70 23.04 10.54 -0.58
N THR A 71 22.15 9.88 0.17
CA THR A 71 21.39 8.75 -0.36
C THR A 71 20.20 9.25 -1.19
N PRO A 72 20.01 8.75 -2.42
CA PRO A 72 18.90 9.19 -3.27
C PRO A 72 17.56 8.89 -2.60
N SER A 73 16.65 9.85 -2.69
CA SER A 73 15.28 9.74 -2.18
C SER A 73 14.44 8.71 -2.96
N PRO A 74 13.35 8.19 -2.37
CA PRO A 74 12.45 7.25 -3.03
C PRO A 74 12.00 7.77 -4.39
N LEU A 75 12.03 6.88 -5.40
CA LEU A 75 11.62 7.18 -6.78
C LEU A 75 12.41 8.33 -7.45
N TRP A 76 13.58 8.69 -6.92
CA TRP A 76 14.40 9.82 -7.37
C TRP A 76 13.73 11.21 -7.20
N LEU A 77 12.63 11.28 -6.44
CA LEU A 77 11.94 12.54 -6.16
C LEU A 77 12.60 13.29 -5.00
N PRO A 78 12.47 14.62 -4.87
CA PRO A 78 12.93 15.33 -3.69
C PRO A 78 12.38 14.71 -2.39
N GLY A 79 13.18 14.78 -1.32
CA GLY A 79 12.80 14.21 -0.03
C GLY A 79 11.44 14.75 0.42
N GLY A 80 10.51 13.85 0.75
CA GLY A 80 9.18 14.21 1.21
C GLY A 80 8.13 14.50 0.12
N THR A 81 8.50 14.60 -1.17
CA THR A 81 7.54 14.84 -2.27
C THR A 81 6.44 13.78 -2.30
N LEU A 82 6.80 12.52 -2.12
CA LEU A 82 5.83 11.42 -2.12
C LEU A 82 4.82 11.54 -0.96
N ARG A 83 5.31 11.86 0.24
CA ARG A 83 4.47 12.03 1.42
C ARG A 83 3.55 13.23 1.24
N PHE A 84 4.09 14.33 0.73
CA PHE A 84 3.29 15.51 0.39
C PHE A 84 2.20 15.17 -0.61
N LEU A 85 2.53 14.48 -1.71
CA LEU A 85 1.56 14.08 -2.74
C LEU A 85 0.44 13.23 -2.17
N ILE A 86 0.77 12.23 -1.34
CA ILE A 86 -0.23 11.34 -0.75
C ILE A 86 -1.11 12.09 0.27
N LEU A 87 -0.51 12.88 1.17
CA LEU A 87 -1.27 13.59 2.20
C LEU A 87 -2.09 14.73 1.62
N ALA A 88 -1.48 15.58 0.79
CA ALA A 88 -2.16 16.70 0.14
C ALA A 88 -3.21 16.20 -0.85
N GLY A 89 -2.91 15.15 -1.63
CA GLY A 89 -3.88 14.53 -2.53
C GLY A 89 -5.08 13.95 -1.78
N THR A 90 -4.84 13.23 -0.67
CA THR A 90 -5.93 12.68 0.14
C THR A 90 -6.78 13.78 0.76
N ALA A 91 -6.14 14.82 1.31
CA ALA A 91 -6.86 15.98 1.86
C ALA A 91 -7.68 16.71 0.78
N ALA A 92 -7.11 16.90 -0.41
CA ALA A 92 -7.81 17.54 -1.53
C ALA A 92 -9.02 16.72 -2.00
N VAL A 93 -8.89 15.40 -2.12
CA VAL A 93 -10.00 14.52 -2.51
C VAL A 93 -11.09 14.54 -1.45
N ILE A 94 -10.75 14.42 -0.17
CA ILE A 94 -11.74 14.48 0.92
C ILE A 94 -12.45 15.85 0.93
N ALA A 95 -11.70 16.95 0.82
CA ALA A 95 -12.28 18.29 0.78
C ALA A 95 -13.21 18.48 -0.44
N TYR A 96 -12.78 18.00 -1.61
CA TYR A 96 -13.61 18.04 -2.82
C TYR A 96 -14.92 17.26 -2.63
N VAL A 97 -14.83 16.05 -2.08
CA VAL A 97 -16.01 15.20 -1.81
C VAL A 97 -16.91 15.84 -0.77
N ALA A 98 -16.36 16.38 0.31
CA ALA A 98 -17.14 17.06 1.35
C ALA A 98 -17.94 18.26 0.80
N VAL A 99 -17.38 18.98 -0.18
CA VAL A 99 -18.04 20.16 -0.78
C VAL A 99 -19.03 19.78 -1.87
N LYS A 100 -18.72 18.79 -2.72
CA LYS A 100 -19.52 18.47 -3.91
C LYS A 100 -20.48 17.30 -3.71
N TYR A 101 -20.14 16.35 -2.87
CA TYR A 101 -20.86 15.08 -2.67
C TYR A 101 -20.79 14.65 -1.19
N PRO A 102 -21.35 15.44 -0.24
CA PRO A 102 -21.20 15.19 1.19
C PRO A 102 -21.66 13.80 1.62
N ASP A 103 -22.69 13.24 0.95
CA ASP A 103 -23.21 11.89 1.23
C ASP A 103 -22.15 10.78 1.00
N ARG A 104 -21.13 11.04 0.17
CA ARG A 104 -20.05 10.06 -0.07
C ARG A 104 -19.04 10.02 1.08
N LEU A 105 -19.09 10.95 2.03
CA LEU A 105 -18.24 10.90 3.23
C LEU A 105 -18.56 9.68 4.11
N ASP A 106 -19.78 9.14 4.02
CA ASP A 106 -20.15 7.89 4.69
C ASP A 106 -19.25 6.72 4.26
N ARG A 107 -18.68 6.77 3.04
CA ARG A 107 -17.72 5.78 2.54
C ARG A 107 -16.35 5.85 3.22
N LEU A 108 -16.07 6.87 4.04
CA LEU A 108 -14.84 6.91 4.83
C LEU A 108 -14.88 5.96 6.03
N THR A 109 -16.07 5.46 6.38
CA THR A 109 -16.27 4.53 7.48
C THR A 109 -16.80 3.21 6.94
N PRO A 110 -16.16 2.06 7.23
CA PRO A 110 -16.69 0.78 6.82
C PRO A 110 -18.04 0.52 7.48
N ARG A 111 -19.00 -0.03 6.73
CA ARG A 111 -20.33 -0.38 7.24
C ARG A 111 -20.24 -1.61 8.17
N GLN A 112 -21.21 -1.76 9.07
CA GLN A 112 -21.22 -2.85 10.06
C GLN A 112 -21.25 -4.25 9.44
N ASP A 113 -21.89 -4.40 8.29
CA ASP A 113 -21.97 -5.66 7.54
C ASP A 113 -20.63 -6.06 6.91
N ASP A 114 -19.84 -5.08 6.46
CA ASP A 114 -18.49 -5.32 5.92
C ASP A 114 -17.51 -5.74 7.02
N LEU A 115 -17.74 -5.29 8.27
CA LEU A 115 -16.92 -5.63 9.41
C LEU A 115 -16.95 -7.12 9.75
N ALA A 116 -17.86 -7.95 9.23
CA ALA A 116 -17.87 -9.39 9.51
C ALA A 116 -16.52 -10.07 9.19
N ASP A 117 -15.81 -9.57 8.17
CA ASP A 117 -14.56 -10.15 7.67
C ASP A 117 -13.29 -9.50 8.26
N TRP A 118 -13.43 -8.56 9.20
CA TRP A 118 -12.30 -7.78 9.76
C TRP A 118 -11.14 -8.64 10.26
N LYS A 119 -11.45 -9.78 10.88
CA LYS A 119 -10.46 -10.73 11.44
C LYS A 119 -9.53 -11.29 10.38
N TYR A 120 -10.01 -11.49 9.14
CA TYR A 120 -9.20 -12.02 8.05
C TYR A 120 -8.19 -10.98 7.59
N TYR A 121 -8.61 -9.71 7.44
CA TYR A 121 -7.72 -8.62 7.03
C TYR A 121 -6.75 -8.23 8.14
N LEU A 122 -7.20 -8.14 9.39
CA LEU A 122 -6.31 -7.90 10.52
C LEU A 122 -5.29 -9.04 10.68
N GLY A 123 -5.76 -10.28 10.58
CA GLY A 123 -4.90 -11.47 10.60
C GLY A 123 -3.88 -11.43 9.47
N ALA A 124 -4.30 -11.12 8.25
CA ALA A 124 -3.43 -11.00 7.09
C ALA A 124 -2.39 -9.89 7.25
N VAL A 125 -2.77 -8.69 7.69
CA VAL A 125 -1.82 -7.60 7.98
C VAL A 125 -0.84 -8.02 9.06
N SER A 126 -1.32 -8.56 10.17
CA SER A 126 -0.50 -8.91 11.33
C SER A 126 0.49 -10.02 10.99
N ILE A 127 0.00 -11.13 10.42
CA ILE A 127 0.82 -12.28 10.00
C ILE A 127 1.80 -11.85 8.92
N GLY A 128 1.32 -11.17 7.87
CA GLY A 128 2.16 -10.67 6.80
C GLY A 128 3.29 -9.80 7.34
N PHE A 129 2.96 -8.77 8.12
CA PHE A 129 3.93 -7.84 8.69
C PHE A 129 4.94 -8.55 9.61
N VAL A 130 4.48 -9.42 10.51
CA VAL A 130 5.35 -10.15 11.45
C VAL A 130 6.27 -11.13 10.70
N LEU A 131 5.76 -11.88 9.72
CA LEU A 131 6.58 -12.75 8.88
C LEU A 131 7.62 -11.93 8.09
N GLY A 132 7.20 -10.79 7.55
CA GLY A 132 8.07 -9.84 6.86
C GLY A 132 9.19 -9.37 7.78
N TYR A 133 8.83 -8.90 8.97
CA TYR A 133 9.78 -8.46 9.98
C TYR A 133 10.74 -9.59 10.41
N GLY A 134 10.22 -10.81 10.57
CA GLY A 134 10.99 -12.00 10.89
C GLY A 134 12.05 -12.36 9.85
N THR A 135 11.88 -11.97 8.59
CA THR A 135 12.91 -12.17 7.54
C THR A 135 14.24 -11.47 7.87
N ARG A 136 14.26 -10.53 8.83
CA ARG A 136 15.49 -9.91 9.35
C ARG A 136 16.45 -10.89 10.02
N ILE A 137 15.95 -12.02 10.52
CA ILE A 137 16.72 -13.06 11.19
C ILE A 137 17.40 -13.98 10.16
N LEU A 138 16.91 -14.01 8.92
CA LEU A 138 17.39 -14.92 7.89
C LEU A 138 18.78 -14.50 7.34
N PRO A 139 19.71 -15.45 7.15
CA PRO A 139 21.08 -15.14 6.69
C PRO A 139 21.12 -14.60 5.25
N PHE A 140 20.12 -14.94 4.43
CA PHE A 140 20.01 -14.52 3.03
C PHE A 140 19.22 -13.22 2.81
N ARG A 141 18.91 -12.44 3.86
CA ARG A 141 18.15 -11.17 3.73
C ARG A 141 18.79 -10.15 2.79
N HIS A 142 20.11 -10.20 2.64
CA HIS A 142 20.89 -9.31 1.78
C HIS A 142 21.06 -9.86 0.36
N ALA A 143 20.62 -11.10 0.10
CA ALA A 143 20.66 -11.66 -1.23
C ALA A 143 19.77 -10.84 -2.16
N TRP A 144 20.36 -10.32 -3.24
CA TRP A 144 19.67 -9.49 -4.23
C TRP A 144 18.42 -10.20 -4.79
N ALA A 145 18.50 -11.52 -4.99
CA ALA A 145 17.42 -12.33 -5.53
C ALA A 145 16.21 -12.37 -4.58
N PHE A 146 16.46 -12.55 -3.27
CA PHE A 146 15.41 -12.53 -2.26
C PHE A 146 14.72 -11.16 -2.20
N GLN A 147 15.51 -10.09 -2.20
CA GLN A 147 15.00 -8.73 -2.17
C GLN A 147 14.19 -8.36 -3.41
N ALA A 148 14.63 -8.80 -4.60
CA ALA A 148 13.92 -8.60 -5.85
C ALA A 148 12.62 -9.40 -5.88
N PHE A 149 12.64 -10.65 -5.43
CA PHE A 149 11.46 -11.52 -5.33
C PHE A 149 10.37 -10.90 -4.45
N GLN A 150 10.72 -10.44 -3.25
CA GLN A 150 9.78 -9.75 -2.35
C GLN A 150 9.15 -8.52 -3.01
N ALA A 151 9.95 -7.71 -3.70
CA ALA A 151 9.47 -6.51 -4.38
C ALA A 151 8.53 -6.85 -5.54
N TRP A 152 8.91 -7.81 -6.38
CA TRP A 152 8.09 -8.24 -7.52
C TRP A 152 6.73 -8.79 -7.08
N ILE A 153 6.71 -9.67 -6.08
CA ILE A 153 5.45 -10.25 -5.60
C ILE A 153 4.53 -9.16 -5.06
N ALA A 154 5.05 -8.20 -4.29
CA ALA A 154 4.24 -7.11 -3.76
C ALA A 154 3.69 -6.20 -4.87
N ILE A 155 4.54 -5.85 -5.87
CA ILE A 155 4.12 -5.04 -7.02
C ILE A 155 3.06 -5.77 -7.83
N ILE A 156 3.26 -7.04 -8.16
CA ILE A 156 2.32 -7.84 -8.96
C ILE A 156 0.99 -7.98 -8.21
N ALA A 157 1.01 -8.31 -6.92
CA ALA A 157 -0.21 -8.45 -6.11
C ALA A 157 -1.01 -7.13 -6.09
N MET A 158 -0.34 -5.99 -5.87
CA MET A 158 -1.00 -4.69 -5.89
C MET A 158 -1.45 -4.25 -7.29
N ALA A 159 -0.69 -4.57 -8.34
CA ALA A 159 -1.08 -4.27 -9.71
C ALA A 159 -2.33 -5.06 -10.14
N ILE A 160 -2.42 -6.34 -9.74
CA ILE A 160 -3.62 -7.15 -9.99
C ILE A 160 -4.82 -6.57 -9.22
N LEU A 161 -4.63 -6.17 -7.95
CA LEU A 161 -5.69 -5.50 -7.19
C LEU A 161 -6.13 -4.19 -7.85
N PHE A 162 -5.17 -3.38 -8.32
CA PHE A 162 -5.43 -2.13 -9.02
C PHE A 162 -6.26 -2.37 -10.29
N LEU A 163 -5.83 -3.31 -11.14
CA LEU A 163 -6.55 -3.66 -12.35
C LEU A 163 -7.95 -4.18 -12.05
N HIS A 164 -8.10 -5.06 -11.05
CA HIS A 164 -9.40 -5.57 -10.62
C HIS A 164 -10.35 -4.43 -10.24
N VAL A 165 -9.90 -3.43 -9.49
CA VAL A 165 -10.70 -2.25 -9.13
C VAL A 165 -11.07 -1.43 -10.37
N ILE A 166 -10.12 -1.22 -11.29
CA ILE A 166 -10.41 -0.50 -12.53
C ILE A 166 -11.50 -1.22 -13.35
N PHE A 167 -11.43 -2.55 -13.45
CA PHE A 167 -12.47 -3.34 -14.12
C PHE A 167 -13.83 -3.24 -13.41
N GLU A 168 -13.84 -3.27 -12.08
CA GLU A 168 -15.07 -3.17 -11.29
C GLU A 168 -15.71 -1.78 -11.40
N VAL A 169 -14.93 -0.71 -11.22
CA VAL A 169 -15.44 0.67 -11.15
C VAL A 169 -15.69 1.30 -12.52
N ILE A 170 -14.84 1.03 -13.52
CA ILE A 170 -14.91 1.71 -14.83
C ILE A 170 -15.70 0.88 -15.85
N ILE A 171 -15.45 -0.43 -15.89
CA ILE A 171 -16.01 -1.30 -16.92
C ILE A 171 -17.34 -1.94 -16.47
N ASN A 172 -17.62 -1.91 -15.16
CA ASN A 172 -18.87 -2.37 -14.55
C ASN A 172 -19.24 -3.81 -14.98
N PHE A 173 -18.28 -4.73 -14.82
CA PHE A 173 -18.56 -6.17 -14.86
C PHE A 173 -19.32 -6.58 -13.59
N SER A 174 -20.53 -6.05 -13.38
CA SER A 174 -21.38 -6.47 -12.28
C SER A 174 -21.91 -7.88 -12.58
N LEU A 175 -21.29 -8.90 -11.97
CA LEU A 175 -21.92 -10.21 -11.89
C LEU A 175 -23.20 -10.07 -11.04
N GLU A 176 -24.30 -10.71 -11.44
CA GLU A 176 -25.56 -10.70 -10.67
C GLU A 176 -25.37 -11.19 -9.21
N VAL A 177 -24.35 -12.01 -8.97
CA VAL A 177 -23.93 -12.44 -7.65
C VAL A 177 -22.47 -12.01 -7.42
N PRO A 178 -22.20 -10.98 -6.61
CA PRO A 178 -20.84 -10.59 -6.27
C PRO A 178 -20.23 -11.66 -5.35
N ILE A 179 -19.32 -12.47 -5.90
CA ILE A 179 -18.52 -13.39 -5.10
C ILE A 179 -17.57 -12.53 -4.26
N LYS A 180 -17.79 -12.42 -2.95
CA LYS A 180 -16.89 -11.71 -2.03
C LYS A 180 -15.52 -12.40 -2.04
N PRO A 181 -14.47 -11.84 -2.64
CA PRO A 181 -13.21 -12.55 -2.81
C PRO A 181 -12.32 -12.34 -1.58
N VAL A 182 -12.86 -12.64 -0.38
CA VAL A 182 -12.21 -12.40 0.93
C VAL A 182 -10.82 -13.03 0.98
N ALA A 183 -10.69 -14.25 0.47
CA ALA A 183 -9.41 -14.95 0.41
C ALA A 183 -8.37 -14.21 -0.44
N TRP A 184 -8.79 -13.70 -1.61
CA TRP A 184 -7.92 -12.94 -2.50
C TRP A 184 -7.48 -11.61 -1.89
N TYR A 185 -8.42 -10.82 -1.36
CA TYR A 185 -8.10 -9.55 -0.71
C TYR A 185 -7.23 -9.74 0.53
N SER A 186 -7.46 -10.81 1.31
CA SER A 186 -6.61 -11.18 2.44
C SER A 186 -5.20 -11.55 1.99
N ALA A 187 -5.05 -12.32 0.90
CA ALA A 187 -3.75 -12.67 0.36
C ALA A 187 -2.95 -11.44 -0.10
N VAL A 188 -3.58 -10.54 -0.87
CA VAL A 188 -2.94 -9.28 -1.30
C VAL A 188 -2.56 -8.41 -0.10
N THR A 189 -3.44 -8.35 0.91
CA THR A 189 -3.18 -7.63 2.16
C THR A 189 -1.97 -8.19 2.90
N GLY A 190 -1.90 -9.51 3.05
CA GLY A 190 -0.78 -10.18 3.72
C GLY A 190 0.53 -10.04 2.96
N ILE A 191 0.52 -10.18 1.63
CA ILE A 191 1.68 -9.97 0.76
C ILE A 191 2.21 -8.54 0.88
N THR A 192 1.31 -7.55 0.84
CA THR A 192 1.69 -6.14 0.94
C THR A 192 2.25 -5.84 2.34
N ALA A 193 1.57 -6.30 3.38
CA ALA A 193 2.04 -6.16 4.76
C ALA A 193 3.39 -6.84 5.00
N PHE A 194 3.62 -8.01 4.40
CA PHE A 194 4.89 -8.71 4.42
C PHE A 194 6.03 -7.89 3.82
N TYR A 195 5.78 -7.24 2.68
CA TYR A 195 6.79 -6.35 2.08
C TYR A 195 7.09 -5.14 2.96
N TYR A 196 6.06 -4.53 3.57
CA TYR A 196 6.26 -3.45 4.52
C TYR A 196 7.06 -3.91 5.75
N GLY A 197 6.72 -5.06 6.32
CA GLY A 197 7.42 -5.64 7.47
C GLY A 197 8.87 -6.00 7.18
N SER A 198 9.18 -6.53 5.99
CA SER A 198 10.56 -6.90 5.64
C SER A 198 11.49 -5.70 5.47
N ARG A 199 10.93 -4.50 5.26
CA ARG A 199 11.66 -3.25 5.07
C ARG A 199 11.52 -2.24 6.20
N SER A 200 10.67 -2.50 7.19
CA SER A 200 10.48 -1.67 8.40
C SER A 200 11.39 -2.16 9.49
#